data_AF-A0A9W4SD72-F1
#
_entry.id   AF-A0A9W4SD72-F1
#
_cell.length_a   1.000
_cell.length_b   1.000
_cell.length_c   1.000
_cell.angle_alpha   90.00
_cell.angle_beta   90.00
_cell.angle_gamma   90.00
#
_symmetry.space_group_name_H-M   'P 1'
#
loop_
_entity.id
_entity.type
_entity.pdbx_description
1 polymer ?
#
loop_
_entity_poly.entity_id
_entity_poly.type
_entity_poly.pdbx_seq_one_letter_code
_entity_poly.pdbx_strand_id
1 'polypeptide(L)'
;MNLKFRQAVLKAIRKQIAKKPKDPIIVEEKNENIEFNYANKSEKRTTALYCDAYIKNMKIPLIIDSGSAGCIISLKLLKDLDMEITGACKTIIVNVNSEKRRPLDNTNR
;
A
#
# COMPACT_ATOMS: atom_id res chain seq x y z
N MET A 1 18.42 0.28 -5.34
CA MET A 1 17.05 0.46 -5.86
C MET A 1 17.12 0.64 -7.38
N ASN A 2 16.40 -0.17 -8.17
CA ASN A 2 16.55 -0.19 -9.63
C ASN A 2 16.09 1.13 -10.27
N LEU A 3 16.97 1.76 -11.06
CA LEU A 3 16.74 3.04 -11.72
C LEU A 3 15.50 3.02 -12.63
N LYS A 4 15.22 1.87 -13.27
CA LYS A 4 14.05 1.69 -14.14
C LYS A 4 12.73 1.74 -13.36
N PHE A 5 12.71 1.20 -12.14
CA PHE A 5 11.51 1.24 -11.28
C PHE A 5 11.20 2.66 -10.82
N ARG A 6 12.22 3.42 -10.39
CA ARG A 6 12.06 4.84 -10.05
C ARG A 6 11.54 5.67 -11.22
N GLN A 7 12.07 5.45 -12.43
CA GLN A 7 11.62 6.16 -13.63
C GLN A 7 10.16 5.84 -13.98
N ALA A 8 9.73 4.59 -13.83
CA ALA A 8 8.35 4.18 -14.08
C ALA A 8 7.36 4.87 -13.11
N VAL A 9 7.69 4.91 -11.82
CA VAL A 9 6.90 5.57 -10.79
C VAL A 9 6.80 7.08 -11.06
N LEU A 10 7.92 7.75 -11.34
CA LEU A 10 7.94 9.19 -11.63
C LEU A 10 7.17 9.57 -12.90
N LYS A 11 7.23 8.73 -13.95
CA LYS A 11 6.49 8.96 -15.20
C LYS A 11 4.98 8.80 -15.01
N ALA A 12 4.54 7.86 -14.17
CA ALA A 12 3.15 7.69 -13.81
C ALA A 12 2.61 8.90 -13.02
N ILE A 13 3.40 9.43 -12.08
CA ILE A 13 3.07 10.62 -11.29
C ILE A 13 2.90 11.85 -12.20
N ARG A 14 3.86 12.13 -13.09
CA ARG A 14 3.80 13.29 -14.00
C ARG A 14 2.61 13.26 -14.95
N LYS A 15 2.23 12.07 -15.46
CA LYS A 15 1.09 11.91 -16.37
C LYS A 15 -0.26 12.19 -15.68
N GLN A 16 -0.34 12.00 -14.36
CA GLN A 16 -1.54 12.33 -13.58
C GLN A 16 -1.65 13.83 -13.29
N ILE A 17 -0.52 14.51 -13.08
CA ILE A 17 -0.47 15.96 -12.78
C ILE A 17 -0.87 16.80 -14.00
N ALA A 18 -0.50 16.40 -15.21
CA ALA A 18 -0.76 17.15 -16.45
C ALA A 18 -2.26 17.20 -16.89
N LYS A 19 -3.19 16.56 -16.16
CA LYS A 19 -4.60 16.43 -16.54
C LYS A 19 -5.60 17.28 -15.73
N LYS A 20 -5.16 18.21 -14.89
CA LYS A 20 -6.08 19.09 -14.14
C LYS A 20 -6.22 20.48 -14.82
N PRO A 21 -7.43 20.94 -15.15
CA PRO A 21 -7.68 22.36 -15.42
C PRO A 21 -7.38 23.19 -14.15
N LYS A 22 -6.91 24.43 -14.33
CA LYS A 22 -6.63 25.38 -13.24
C LYS A 22 -7.92 26.13 -12.90
N ASP A 23 -8.48 25.85 -11.73
CA ASP A 23 -9.49 26.70 -11.08
C ASP A 23 -8.89 27.41 -9.85
N PRO A 24 -9.42 28.58 -9.43
CA PRO A 24 -8.71 29.55 -8.60
C PRO A 24 -8.50 29.10 -7.16
N ILE A 25 -7.39 29.57 -6.58
CA ILE A 25 -6.98 29.36 -5.19
C ILE A 25 -7.89 30.19 -4.27
N ILE A 26 -8.59 29.53 -3.34
CA ILE A 26 -9.13 30.17 -2.13
C ILE A 26 -8.39 29.57 -0.95
N VAL A 27 -7.77 30.44 -0.16
CA VAL A 27 -6.98 30.11 1.03
C VAL A 27 -7.89 30.24 2.24
N GLU A 28 -8.13 29.15 2.97
CA GLU A 28 -8.65 29.21 4.34
C GLU A 28 -7.97 28.16 5.23
N GLU A 29 -7.52 28.60 6.41
CA GLU A 29 -6.73 27.85 7.39
C GLU A 29 -7.59 26.93 8.27
N LYS A 30 -7.05 25.71 8.45
CA LYS A 30 -7.19 24.69 9.52
C LYS A 30 -8.48 24.64 10.38
N ASN A 31 -9.09 23.45 10.40
CA ASN A 31 -9.43 22.76 11.65
C ASN A 31 -9.41 21.22 11.47
N GLU A 32 -8.82 20.54 12.45
CA GLU A 32 -8.69 19.08 12.52
C GLU A 32 -10.02 18.43 12.86
N ASN A 33 -10.62 17.72 11.90
CA ASN A 33 -11.57 16.62 12.09
C ASN A 33 -11.68 15.89 10.75
N ILE A 34 -11.05 14.71 10.62
CA ILE A 34 -11.17 13.91 9.39
C ILE A 34 -12.52 13.18 9.43
N GLU A 35 -13.56 13.89 9.06
CA GLU A 35 -14.88 13.34 8.81
C GLU A 35 -14.90 12.75 7.39
N PHE A 36 -15.02 11.43 7.29
CA PHE A 36 -14.99 10.71 6.02
C PHE A 36 -16.35 10.88 5.31
N ASN A 37 -16.48 11.94 4.51
CA ASN A 37 -17.69 12.25 3.76
C ASN A 37 -18.00 11.16 2.71
N TYR A 38 -18.89 10.23 3.07
CA TYR A 38 -19.47 9.22 2.17
C TYR A 38 -20.65 9.79 1.36
N ALA A 39 -20.47 10.93 0.69
CA ALA A 39 -21.55 11.50 -0.11
C ALA A 39 -21.01 12.24 -1.33
N ASN A 40 -20.76 11.51 -2.41
CA ASN A 40 -21.07 11.94 -3.78
C ASN A 40 -21.08 10.72 -4.71
N LYS A 41 -22.23 10.50 -5.35
CA LYS A 41 -22.54 9.33 -6.20
C LYS A 41 -21.98 9.51 -7.61
N SER A 42 -20.74 9.99 -7.73
CA SER A 42 -19.97 10.06 -8.98
C SER A 42 -18.88 9.00 -8.87
N GLU A 43 -18.91 7.98 -9.74
CA GLU A 43 -17.90 6.90 -9.87
C GLU A 43 -17.03 6.71 -8.62
N LYS A 44 -17.46 5.88 -7.66
CA LYS A 44 -16.69 5.59 -6.45
C LYS A 44 -15.33 4.99 -6.84
N ARG A 45 -14.33 5.84 -7.06
CA ARG A 45 -12.94 5.46 -7.24
C ARG A 45 -12.43 5.06 -5.88
N THR A 46 -12.27 3.75 -5.68
CA THR A 46 -11.60 3.21 -4.51
C THR A 46 -10.10 3.49 -4.64
N THR A 47 -9.55 4.27 -3.72
CA THR A 47 -8.10 4.49 -3.61
C THR A 47 -7.56 3.65 -2.47
N ALA A 48 -6.40 3.02 -2.66
CA ALA A 48 -5.72 2.31 -1.59
C ALA A 48 -5.25 3.30 -0.51
N LEU A 49 -5.42 2.92 0.75
CA LEU A 49 -4.89 3.67 1.89
C LEU A 49 -3.48 3.18 2.20
N TYR A 50 -2.54 4.12 2.35
CA TYR A 50 -1.14 3.84 2.63
C TYR A 50 -0.75 4.42 3.99
N CYS A 51 0.10 3.72 4.72
CA CYS A 51 0.78 4.25 5.89
C CYS A 51 2.25 3.86 5.88
N ASP A 52 3.07 4.60 6.63
CA ASP A 52 4.46 4.27 6.81
C ASP A 52 4.65 3.47 8.10
N ALA A 53 5.38 2.36 8.01
CA ALA A 53 5.84 1.59 9.16
C ALA A 53 7.36 1.59 9.23
N TYR A 54 7.90 1.36 10.42
CA TYR A 54 9.33 1.21 10.63
C TYR A 54 9.64 -0.21 11.11
N ILE A 55 10.47 -0.93 10.35
CA ILE A 55 10.98 -2.25 10.74
C ILE A 55 12.51 -2.16 10.73
N LYS A 56 13.16 -2.50 11.85
CA LYS A 56 14.63 -2.35 12.01
C LYS A 56 15.14 -0.97 11.53
N ASN A 57 14.44 0.10 11.93
CA ASN A 57 14.72 1.49 11.55
C ASN A 57 14.57 1.82 10.05
N MET A 58 14.12 0.88 9.22
CA MET A 58 13.79 1.13 7.82
C MET A 58 12.32 1.48 7.64
N LYS A 59 12.08 2.61 6.97
CA LYS A 59 10.75 3.09 6.60
C LYS A 59 10.19 2.27 5.43
N ILE A 60 9.03 1.65 5.63
CA ILE A 60 8.36 0.78 4.66
C ILE A 60 6.93 1.28 4.45
N PRO A 61 6.53 1.60 3.20
CA PRO A 61 5.13 1.90 2.91
C PRO A 61 4.30 0.62 2.96
N LEU A 62 3.21 0.64 3.73
CA LEU A 62 2.23 -0.42 3.85
C LEU A 62 0.93 -0.02 3.16
N ILE A 63 0.23 -1.02 2.62
CA ILE A 63 -1.17 -0.88 2.19
C ILE A 63 -2.04 -1.34 3.35
N ILE A 64 -3.01 -0.52 3.75
CA ILE A 64 -4.00 -0.91 4.74
C ILE A 64 -5.11 -1.67 4.03
N ASP A 65 -5.21 -2.96 4.31
CA ASP A 65 -6.20 -3.87 3.75
C ASP A 65 -7.05 -4.47 4.87
N SER A 66 -8.23 -3.88 5.11
CA SER A 66 -9.19 -4.38 6.09
C SER A 66 -9.82 -5.72 5.70
N GLY A 67 -9.68 -6.15 4.45
CA GLY A 67 -10.11 -7.46 3.97
C GLY A 67 -9.12 -8.59 4.28
N SER A 68 -7.91 -8.26 4.75
CA SER A 68 -6.90 -9.27 5.06
C SER A 68 -6.97 -9.75 6.51
N ALA A 69 -6.77 -11.05 6.73
CA ALA A 69 -6.67 -11.65 8.07
C ALA A 69 -5.29 -11.43 8.72
N GLY A 70 -4.29 -10.99 7.96
CA GLY A 70 -2.93 -10.79 8.44
C GLY A 70 -2.05 -9.98 7.48
N CYS A 71 -0.82 -9.71 7.89
CA CYS A 71 0.13 -8.99 7.06
C CYS A 71 0.71 -9.91 5.98
N ILE A 72 0.80 -9.41 4.75
CA ILE A 72 1.49 -10.10 3.65
C ILE A 72 2.76 -9.32 3.33
N ILE A 73 3.90 -9.99 3.38
CA ILE A 73 5.22 -9.41 3.12
C ILE A 73 5.84 -10.16 1.94
N SER A 74 6.49 -9.43 1.03
CA SER A 74 7.22 -10.06 -0.07
C SER A 74 8.51 -10.73 0.43
N LEU A 75 8.89 -11.86 -0.18
CA LEU A 75 10.17 -12.52 0.10
C LEU A 75 11.36 -11.56 -0.09
N LYS A 76 11.27 -10.65 -1.07
CA LYS A 76 12.30 -9.64 -1.31
C LYS A 76 12.46 -8.71 -0.13
N LEU A 77 11.35 -8.20 0.43
CA LEU A 77 11.39 -7.31 1.58
C LEU A 77 11.94 -8.03 2.82
N LEU A 78 11.58 -9.30 3.05
CA LEU A 78 12.17 -10.12 4.12
C LEU A 78 13.69 -10.22 3.98
N LYS A 79 14.19 -10.49 2.77
CA LYS A 79 15.64 -10.53 2.48
C LYS A 79 16.31 -9.16 2.67
N ASP A 80 15.68 -8.09 2.19
CA ASP A 80 16.20 -6.73 2.34
C ASP A 80 16.23 -6.31 3.83
N LEU A 81 15.37 -6.89 4.68
CA LEU A 81 15.32 -6.72 6.14
C LEU A 81 16.24 -7.68 6.92
N ASP A 82 16.96 -8.57 6.24
CA ASP A 82 17.76 -9.62 6.86
C ASP A 82 16.94 -10.42 7.89
N MET A 83 15.77 -10.87 7.46
CA MET A 83 14.86 -11.70 8.25
C MET A 83 14.80 -13.10 7.63
N GLU A 84 15.03 -14.11 8.47
CA GLU A 84 14.99 -15.51 8.07
C GLU A 84 13.57 -16.08 8.15
N ILE A 85 13.26 -16.97 7.22
CA ILE A 85 12.07 -17.82 7.25
C ILE A 85 12.36 -18.96 8.21
N THR A 86 11.68 -18.98 9.35
CA THR A 86 11.98 -19.94 10.43
C THR A 86 11.19 -21.24 10.32
N GLY A 87 10.15 -21.29 9.47
CA GLY A 87 9.40 -22.50 9.24
C GLY A 87 8.35 -22.36 8.14
N ALA A 88 7.91 -23.50 7.59
CA ALA A 88 6.89 -23.51 6.56
C ALA A 88 5.51 -23.14 7.13
N CYS A 89 4.78 -22.26 6.43
CA CYS A 89 3.41 -21.93 6.77
C CYS A 89 2.42 -23.03 6.36
N LYS A 90 1.51 -23.40 7.27
CA LYS A 90 0.36 -24.26 6.94
C LYS A 90 -0.85 -23.47 6.42
N THR A 91 -0.81 -22.14 6.51
CA THR A 91 -1.90 -21.25 6.08
C THR A 91 -2.08 -21.29 4.57
N ILE A 92 -3.32 -21.20 4.11
CA ILE A 92 -3.66 -21.04 2.70
C ILE A 92 -4.14 -19.60 2.51
N ILE A 93 -3.52 -18.90 1.57
CA ILE A 93 -3.97 -17.58 1.11
C ILE A 93 -4.91 -17.80 -0.05
N VAL A 94 -6.11 -17.22 0.02
CA VAL A 94 -7.08 -17.20 -1.06
C VAL A 94 -7.22 -15.75 -1.53
N ASN A 95 -6.93 -15.48 -2.80
CA ASN A 95 -7.05 -14.12 -3.34
C ASN A 95 -8.49 -13.82 -3.82
N VAL A 96 -8.73 -12.58 -4.26
CA VAL A 96 -10.02 -12.13 -4.80
C VAL A 96 -10.50 -12.92 -6.03
N ASN A 97 -9.58 -13.59 -6.73
CA ASN A 97 -9.88 -14.45 -7.87
C ASN A 97 -10.12 -15.92 -7.44
N SER A 98 -10.24 -16.20 -6.14
CA SER A 98 -10.36 -17.55 -5.56
C SER A 98 -9.15 -18.46 -5.80
N GLU A 99 -8.00 -17.93 -6.24
CA GLU A 99 -6.77 -18.70 -6.37
C GLU A 99 -6.19 -18.98 -4.99
N LYS A 100 -5.82 -20.24 -4.76
CA LYS A 100 -5.20 -20.70 -3.51
C LYS A 100 -3.68 -20.74 -3.66
N ARG A 101 -2.96 -20.11 -2.73
CA ARG A 101 -1.50 -20.16 -2.64
C ARG A 101 -1.07 -20.45 -1.21
N ARG A 102 0.14 -21.00 -1.05
CA ARG A 102 0.77 -21.17 0.27
C ARG A 102 1.85 -20.10 0.44
N PRO A 103 1.85 -19.34 1.55
CA PRO A 103 2.95 -18.46 1.88
C PRO A 103 4.19 -19.29 2.23
N LEU A 104 5.35 -18.64 2.11
CA LEU A 104 6.64 -19.30 2.32
C LEU A 104 6.96 -19.50 3.81
N ASP A 105 6.41 -18.66 4.69
CA ASP A 105 6.85 -18.56 6.08
C ASP A 105 5.68 -18.55 7.08
N ASN A 106 5.91 -19.14 8.25
CA ASN A 106 5.17 -18.88 9.47
C ASN A 106 6.02 -17.97 10.36
N THR A 107 5.89 -16.65 10.22
CA THR A 107 6.39 -15.75 11.25
C THR A 107 5.54 -15.97 12.49
N ASN A 108 6.03 -16.75 13.46
CA ASN A 108 5.42 -16.85 14.78
C ASN A 108 5.24 -15.43 15.33
N ARG A 109 3.99 -15.09 15.68
CA ARG A 109 3.66 -13.88 16.44
C ARG A 109 4.22 -13.98 17.84
#